data_AF-A0A8T5NIL8-F1
#
_entry.id   AF-A0A8T5NIL8-F1
#
_cell.length_a   1.000
_cell.length_b   1.000
_cell.length_c   1.000
_cell.angle_alpha   90.00
_cell.angle_beta   90.00
_cell.angle_gamma   90.00
#
_symmetry.space_group_name_H-M   'P 1'
#
loop_
_entity.id
_entity.type
_entity.pdbx_description
1 polymer ?
#
loop_
_entity_poly.entity_id
_entity_poly.type
_entity_poly.pdbx_seq_one_letter_code
_entity_poly.pdbx_strand_id
1 'polypeptide(L)'
;MYDHLLKNYGVSGENIIVHIQNDIITIEWSPQEKDEYFDAQFQRSLRLLTDGKLEEARFIMEDLAFRSPKAPNVLYNLGMVYSEFHELDIAIDTLNRCVNIVPLYSNAYVALGVAYGRQGKLKEAAVHFTKANSCS
;
A
#
# COMPACT_ATOMS: atom_id res chain seq x y z
N MET A 1 -28.79 3.64 -2.46
CA MET A 1 -28.54 4.10 -1.07
C MET A 1 -27.41 3.29 -0.41
N TYR A 2 -27.39 1.96 -0.57
CA TYR A 2 -26.32 1.06 -0.09
C TYR A 2 -24.91 1.45 -0.58
N ASP A 3 -24.75 1.77 -1.87
CA ASP A 3 -23.46 2.18 -2.46
C ASP A 3 -22.92 3.52 -1.92
N HIS A 4 -23.76 4.38 -1.37
CA HIS A 4 -23.36 5.72 -0.95
C HIS A 4 -22.71 5.72 0.45
N LEU A 5 -23.02 4.71 1.28
CA LEU A 5 -22.47 4.55 2.62
C LEU A 5 -21.10 3.85 2.57
N LEU A 6 -20.95 2.81 1.72
CA LEU A 6 -19.66 2.14 1.53
C LEU A 6 -18.60 3.06 0.91
N LYS A 7 -18.99 3.98 0.02
CA LYS A 7 -18.06 4.95 -0.59
C LYS A 7 -17.56 6.04 0.36
N ASN A 8 -18.35 6.43 1.36
CA ASN A 8 -18.01 7.53 2.26
C ASN A 8 -17.37 7.06 3.58
N TYR A 9 -17.60 5.80 3.99
CA TYR A 9 -17.17 5.29 5.30
C TYR A 9 -16.41 3.96 5.23
N GLY A 10 -16.30 3.31 4.07
CA GLY A 10 -15.56 2.06 3.91
C GLY A 10 -14.09 2.31 3.63
N VAL A 11 -13.29 2.58 4.65
CA VAL A 11 -11.83 2.42 4.55
C VAL A 11 -11.55 0.92 4.56
N SER A 12 -10.73 0.43 3.63
CA SER A 12 -10.34 -0.98 3.53
C SER A 12 -9.81 -1.50 4.87
N GLY A 13 -10.65 -2.20 5.62
CA GLY A 13 -10.30 -2.79 6.91
C GLY A 13 -11.53 -2.98 7.80
N GLU A 14 -12.39 -1.97 7.92
CA GLU A 14 -13.34 -1.88 9.05
C GLU A 14 -14.43 -2.96 9.03
N ASN A 15 -14.76 -3.48 10.22
CA ASN A 15 -15.87 -4.41 10.39
C ASN A 15 -17.17 -3.61 10.55
N ILE A 16 -17.98 -3.57 9.49
CA ILE A 16 -19.34 -3.02 9.51
C ILE A 16 -20.32 -4.19 9.54
N ILE A 17 -21.08 -4.32 10.62
CA ILE A 17 -22.17 -5.30 10.73
C ILE A 17 -23.50 -4.56 10.56
N VAL A 18 -24.31 -5.00 9.61
CA VAL A 18 -25.64 -4.45 9.37
C VAL A 18 -26.67 -5.43 9.92
N HIS A 19 -27.45 -4.99 10.91
CA HIS A 19 -28.58 -5.73 11.45
C HIS A 19 -29.88 -5.15 10.91
N ILE A 20 -30.80 -6.01 10.48
CA ILE A 20 -32.13 -5.59 10.01
C ILE A 20 -33.18 -6.30 10.84
N GLN A 21 -33.97 -5.54 11.60
CA GLN A 21 -35.12 -6.06 12.36
C GLN A 21 -36.30 -5.09 12.28
N ASN A 22 -37.49 -5.59 11.97
CA ASN A 22 -38.76 -4.84 11.94
C ASN A 22 -38.66 -3.48 11.24
N ASP A 23 -38.16 -3.47 10.00
CA ASP A 23 -37.93 -2.27 9.17
C ASP A 23 -36.93 -1.24 9.74
N ILE A 24 -36.18 -1.59 10.79
CA ILE A 24 -35.09 -0.80 11.34
C ILE A 24 -33.76 -1.41 10.89
N ILE A 25 -32.89 -0.55 10.35
CA ILE A 25 -31.51 -0.88 10.01
C ILE A 25 -30.60 -0.35 11.12
N THR A 26 -29.94 -1.25 11.83
CA THR A 26 -28.88 -0.93 12.79
C THR A 26 -27.52 -1.18 12.16
N ILE A 27 -26.64 -0.18 12.22
CA ILE A 27 -25.26 -0.28 11.72
C ILE A 27 -24.35 -0.31 12.93
N GLU A 28 -23.68 -1.45 13.13
CA GLU A 28 -22.59 -1.58 14.09
C GLU A 28 -21.28 -1.33 13.35
N TRP A 29 -20.68 -0.19 13.65
CA TRP A 29 -19.34 0.17 13.17
C TRP A 29 -18.33 -0.18 14.25
N SER A 30 -17.47 -1.17 13.97
CA SER A 30 -16.31 -1.46 14.79
C SER A 30 -15.07 -1.00 14.02
N PRO A 31 -14.48 0.17 14.37
CA PRO A 31 -13.17 0.51 13.84
C PRO A 31 -12.20 -0.60 14.21
N GLN A 32 -11.30 -1.01 13.31
CA GLN A 32 -10.12 -1.73 13.81
C GLN A 32 -9.46 -0.85 14.86
N GLU A 33 -9.12 -1.45 16.00
CA GLU A 33 -8.23 -0.79 16.93
C GLU A 33 -7.00 -0.31 16.18
N LYS A 34 -6.65 0.95 16.42
CA LYS A 34 -5.42 1.54 15.91
C LYS A 34 -4.27 0.66 16.38
N ASP A 35 -3.64 -0.06 15.46
CA ASP A 35 -2.49 -0.90 15.78
C ASP A 35 -1.31 0.02 16.07
N GLU A 36 -1.19 0.44 17.34
CA GLU A 36 -0.14 1.34 17.81
C GLU A 36 1.25 0.79 17.52
N TYR A 37 1.41 -0.53 17.54
CA TYR A 37 2.66 -1.17 17.17
C TYR A 37 2.94 -0.96 15.69
N PHE A 38 1.97 -1.23 14.81
CA PHE A 38 2.09 -1.03 13.38
C PHE A 38 2.45 0.43 13.04
N ASP A 39 1.70 1.39 13.59
CA ASP A 39 1.95 2.82 13.34
C ASP A 39 3.34 3.24 13.84
N ALA A 40 3.72 2.82 15.05
CA ALA A 40 5.02 3.15 15.63
C ALA A 40 6.18 2.56 14.81
N GLN A 41 6.06 1.29 14.39
CA GLN A 41 7.06 0.64 13.55
C GLN A 41 7.12 1.25 12.15
N PHE A 42 5.97 1.60 11.55
CA PHE A 42 5.95 2.25 10.24
C PHE A 42 6.62 3.62 10.28
N GLN A 43 6.34 4.43 11.31
CA GLN A 43 7.02 5.72 11.48
C GLN A 43 8.52 5.54 11.77
N ARG A 44 8.90 4.49 12.50
CA ARG A 44 10.30 4.14 12.71
C ARG A 44 11.00 3.75 11.41
N SER A 45 10.38 2.92 10.57
CA SER A 45 10.97 2.52 9.29
C SER A 45 11.15 3.73 8.37
N LEU A 46 10.18 4.65 8.32
CA LEU A 46 10.33 5.88 7.53
C LEU A 46 11.52 6.74 7.99
N ARG A 47 11.74 6.88 9.30
CA ARG A 47 12.94 7.57 9.83
C ARG A 47 14.23 6.85 9.47
N LEU A 48 14.26 5.51 9.53
CA LEU A 48 15.44 4.75 9.12
C LEU A 48 15.74 4.92 7.63
N LEU A 49 14.72 5.06 6.77
CA LEU A 49 14.90 5.38 5.36
C LEU A 49 15.51 6.76 5.16
N THR A 50 15.05 7.78 5.91
CA THR A 50 15.64 9.13 5.84
C THR A 50 17.07 9.17 6.35
N ASP A 51 17.39 8.34 7.34
CA ASP A 51 18.73 8.23 7.93
C ASP A 51 19.69 7.37 7.08
N GLY A 52 19.20 6.77 5.98
CA GLY A 52 19.98 5.89 5.10
C GLY A 52 20.24 4.48 5.65
N LYS A 53 19.59 4.11 6.76
CA LYS A 53 19.70 2.79 7.40
C LYS A 53 18.78 1.79 6.72
N LEU A 54 19.07 1.51 5.44
CA LEU A 54 18.19 0.74 4.55
C LEU A 54 17.95 -0.71 5.01
N GLU A 55 18.94 -1.37 5.60
CA GLU A 55 18.80 -2.76 6.07
C GLU A 55 17.83 -2.88 7.26
N GLU A 56 17.96 -2.00 8.26
CA GLU A 56 17.03 -1.96 9.40
C GLU A 56 15.61 -1.60 8.94
N ALA A 57 15.49 -0.66 8.00
CA ALA A 57 14.20 -0.28 7.43
C ALA A 57 13.54 -1.45 6.69
N ARG A 58 14.31 -2.17 5.86
CA ARG A 58 13.86 -3.38 5.15
C ARG A 58 13.27 -4.39 6.12
N PHE A 59 14.01 -4.73 7.19
CA PHE A 59 13.57 -5.71 8.17
C PHE A 59 12.21 -5.35 8.79
N ILE A 60 12.06 -4.09 9.22
CA ILE A 60 10.79 -3.62 9.81
C ILE A 60 9.67 -3.65 8.75
N MET A 61 9.95 -3.25 7.52
CA MET A 61 8.94 -3.18 6.46
C MET A 61 8.51 -4.57 5.97
N GLU A 62 9.40 -5.56 5.99
CA GLU A 62 9.07 -6.96 5.75
C GLU A 62 8.15 -7.52 6.84
N ASP A 63 8.43 -7.26 8.13
CA ASP A 63 7.55 -7.65 9.23
C ASP A 63 6.16 -6.98 9.13
N LEU A 64 6.12 -5.68 8.81
CA LEU A 64 4.86 -4.96 8.60
C LEU A 64 4.09 -5.50 7.39
N ALA A 65 4.77 -5.86 6.31
CA ALA A 65 4.14 -6.47 5.13
C ALA A 65 3.65 -7.90 5.41
N PHE A 66 4.32 -8.62 6.31
CA PHE A 66 3.88 -9.94 6.76
C PHE A 66 2.61 -9.86 7.62
N ARG A 67 2.56 -8.92 8.57
CA ARG A 67 1.38 -8.70 9.44
C ARG A 67 0.20 -8.13 8.68
N SER A 68 0.47 -7.20 7.76
CA SER A 68 -0.55 -6.47 6.99
C SER A 68 -0.25 -6.57 5.50
N PRO A 69 -0.47 -7.75 4.87
CA PRO A 69 -0.10 -8.01 3.48
C PRO A 69 -0.86 -7.19 2.44
N LYS A 70 -1.90 -6.47 2.88
CA LYS A 70 -2.74 -5.59 2.06
C LYS A 70 -2.54 -4.09 2.38
N ALA A 71 -1.50 -3.71 3.13
CA ALA A 71 -1.20 -2.31 3.43
C ALA A 71 -0.43 -1.65 2.26
N PRO A 72 -1.07 -0.80 1.43
CA PRO A 72 -0.47 -0.31 0.20
C PRO A 72 0.69 0.67 0.44
N ASN A 73 0.63 1.45 1.51
CA ASN A 73 1.72 2.30 1.97
C ASN A 73 2.97 1.49 2.35
N VAL A 74 2.81 0.34 3.02
CA VAL A 74 3.94 -0.54 3.36
C VAL A 74 4.51 -1.18 2.11
N LEU A 75 3.67 -1.75 1.24
CA LEU A 75 4.10 -2.37 -0.01
C LEU A 75 4.82 -1.37 -0.94
N TYR A 76 4.31 -0.15 -1.06
CA TYR A 76 4.95 0.91 -1.82
C TYR A 76 6.37 1.20 -1.31
N ASN A 77 6.51 1.48 -0.01
CA ASN A 77 7.80 1.81 0.56
C ASN A 77 8.74 0.59 0.52
N LEU A 78 8.25 -0.63 0.74
CA LEU A 78 9.06 -1.85 0.69
C LEU A 78 9.58 -2.11 -0.73
N GLY A 79 8.75 -1.88 -1.74
CA GLY A 79 9.17 -1.90 -3.14
C GLY A 79 10.27 -0.88 -3.45
N MET A 80 10.17 0.33 -2.89
CA MET A 80 11.23 1.34 -2.99
C MET A 80 12.53 0.86 -2.32
N VAL A 81 12.45 0.25 -1.15
CA VAL A 81 13.62 -0.32 -0.45
C VAL A 81 14.29 -1.40 -1.29
N TYR A 82 13.54 -2.37 -1.81
CA TYR A 82 14.11 -3.39 -2.71
C TYR A 82 14.75 -2.79 -3.96
N SER A 83 14.16 -1.70 -4.50
CA SER A 83 14.73 -0.98 -5.63
C SER A 83 16.09 -0.36 -5.32
N GLU A 84 16.29 0.16 -4.09
CA GLU A 84 17.59 0.69 -3.63
C GLU A 84 18.64 -0.41 -3.43
N PHE A 85 18.22 -1.61 -3.03
CA PHE A 85 19.09 -2.80 -2.98
C PHE A 85 19.35 -3.45 -4.35
N HIS A 86 18.83 -2.87 -5.44
CA HIS A 86 18.89 -3.43 -6.80
C HIS A 86 18.21 -4.82 -6.91
N GLU A 87 17.35 -5.18 -5.96
CA GLU A 87 16.50 -6.38 -5.99
C GLU A 87 15.25 -6.10 -6.84
N LEU A 88 15.46 -5.75 -8.10
CA LEU A 88 14.46 -5.12 -8.95
C LEU A 88 13.25 -6.02 -9.24
N ASP A 89 13.44 -7.34 -9.37
CA ASP A 89 12.33 -8.27 -9.59
C ASP A 89 11.39 -8.33 -8.37
N ILE A 90 11.95 -8.32 -7.16
CA ILE A 90 11.19 -8.32 -5.90
C ILE A 90 10.50 -6.97 -5.71
N ALA A 91 11.17 -5.87 -6.05
CA ALA A 91 10.58 -4.53 -6.05
C ALA A 91 9.35 -4.48 -6.95
N ILE A 92 9.45 -4.98 -8.18
CA ILE A 92 8.36 -5.00 -9.16
C ILE A 92 7.19 -5.84 -8.66
N ASP A 93 7.42 -7.05 -8.15
CA ASP A 93 6.35 -7.88 -7.59
C ASP A 93 5.62 -7.17 -6.43
N THR A 94 6.40 -6.61 -5.50
CA THR A 94 5.86 -5.90 -4.33
C THR A 94 5.04 -4.68 -4.73
N LEU A 95 5.51 -3.90 -5.69
CA LEU A 95 4.78 -2.73 -6.20
C LEU A 95 3.55 -3.12 -7.04
N ASN A 96 3.61 -4.23 -7.78
CA ASN A 96 2.44 -4.77 -8.48
C ASN A 96 1.34 -5.17 -7.49
N ARG A 97 1.69 -5.79 -6.36
CA ARG A 97 0.74 -6.04 -5.28
C ARG A 97 0.09 -4.74 -4.77
N CYS A 98 0.88 -3.67 -4.62
CA CYS A 98 0.37 -2.36 -4.21
C CYS A 98 -0.69 -1.82 -5.18
N VAL A 99 -0.41 -1.78 -6.48
CA VAL A 99 -1.36 -1.27 -7.49
C VAL A 99 -2.56 -2.22 -7.71
N ASN A 100 -2.42 -3.51 -7.39
CA ASN A 100 -3.57 -4.42 -7.40
C ASN A 100 -4.53 -4.14 -6.23
N ILE A 101 -4.04 -3.66 -5.10
CA ILE A 101 -4.86 -3.27 -3.93
C ILE A 101 -5.45 -1.88 -4.14
N VAL A 102 -4.64 -0.92 -4.59
CA VAL A 102 -5.05 0.45 -4.87
C VAL A 102 -4.73 0.79 -6.33
N PRO A 103 -5.66 0.52 -7.27
CA PRO A 103 -5.44 0.75 -8.69
C PRO A 103 -5.15 2.19 -9.11
N LEU A 104 -5.44 3.17 -8.25
CA LEU A 104 -5.20 4.61 -8.47
C LEU A 104 -4.00 5.14 -7.67
N TYR A 105 -3.08 4.28 -7.22
CA TYR A 105 -1.91 4.71 -6.46
C TYR A 105 -0.81 5.25 -7.41
N SER A 106 -0.88 6.53 -7.77
CA SER A 106 0.03 7.17 -8.73
C SER A 106 1.51 6.98 -8.37
N ASN A 107 1.88 7.15 -7.10
CA ASN A 107 3.28 6.97 -6.67
C ASN A 107 3.80 5.53 -6.86
N ALA A 108 2.94 4.51 -6.69
CA ALA A 108 3.34 3.13 -6.92
C ALA A 108 3.58 2.85 -8.41
N TYR A 109 2.81 3.47 -9.32
CA TYR A 109 3.10 3.40 -10.75
C TYR A 109 4.38 4.13 -11.15
N VAL A 110 4.67 5.28 -10.53
CA VAL A 110 5.98 5.95 -10.72
C VAL A 110 7.12 5.04 -10.27
N ALA A 111 6.99 4.41 -9.09
CA ALA A 111 7.99 3.48 -8.58
C ALA A 111 8.17 2.24 -9.48
N LEU A 112 7.08 1.68 -10.03
CA LEU A 112 7.16 0.61 -11.04
C LEU A 112 7.91 1.08 -12.28
N GLY A 113 7.59 2.28 -12.78
CA GLY A 113 8.28 2.87 -13.91
C GLY A 113 9.79 2.99 -13.68
N VAL A 114 10.18 3.48 -12.50
CA VAL A 114 11.59 3.57 -12.10
C VAL A 114 12.24 2.19 -12.00
N ALA A 115 11.58 1.21 -11.37
CA ALA A 115 12.12 -0.14 -11.22
C ALA A 115 12.34 -0.86 -12.56
N TYR A 116 11.35 -0.80 -13.47
CA TYR A 116 11.49 -1.30 -14.85
C TYR A 116 12.58 -0.56 -15.63
N GLY A 117 12.70 0.76 -15.46
CA GLY A 117 13.76 1.55 -16.06
C GLY A 117 15.15 1.12 -15.59
N ARG A 118 15.33 0.86 -14.28
CA ARG A 118 16.56 0.31 -13.70
C ARG A 118 16.89 -1.09 -14.22
N GLN A 119 15.90 -1.90 -14.62
CA GLN A 119 16.10 -3.19 -15.30
C GLN A 119 16.44 -3.05 -16.80
N GLY A 120 16.41 -1.85 -17.37
CA GLY A 120 16.54 -1.62 -18.82
C GLY A 120 15.26 -1.88 -19.62
N LYS A 121 14.14 -2.17 -18.95
CA LYS A 121 12.82 -2.43 -19.55
C LYS A 121 12.07 -1.12 -19.79
N LEU A 122 12.59 -0.31 -20.72
CA LEU A 122 12.12 1.06 -20.94
C LEU A 122 10.68 1.14 -21.47
N LYS A 123 10.22 0.13 -22.22
CA LYS A 123 8.84 0.10 -22.75
C LYS A 123 7.83 -0.08 -21.62
N GLU A 124 8.09 -1.02 -20.72
CA GLU A 124 7.31 -1.29 -19.53
C GLU A 124 7.32 -0.07 -18.59
N ALA A 125 8.49 0.56 -18.42
CA ALA A 125 8.61 1.78 -17.64
C ALA A 125 7.68 2.90 -18.14
N ALA A 126 7.67 3.15 -19.47
CA ALA A 126 6.81 4.16 -20.08
C ALA A 126 5.32 3.87 -19.84
N VAL A 127 4.88 2.62 -19.95
CA VAL A 127 3.49 2.22 -19.67
C VAL A 127 3.09 2.58 -18.24
N HIS A 128 3.96 2.32 -17.26
CA HIS A 128 3.67 2.64 -15.87
C HIS A 128 3.68 4.16 -15.59
N PHE A 129 4.57 4.94 -16.21
CA PHE A 129 4.52 6.40 -16.09
C PHE A 129 3.23 6.99 -16.71
N THR A 130 2.76 6.46 -17.84
CA THR A 130 1.47 6.87 -18.41
C THR A 130 0.31 6.55 -17.48
N LYS A 131 0.32 5.37 -16.84
CA LYS A 131 -0.68 5.01 -15.83
C LYS A 131 -0.63 5.93 -14.60
N ALA A 132 0.55 6.33 -14.15
CA ALA A 132 0.68 7.26 -13.03
C ALA A 132 -0.02 8.61 -13.34
N ASN A 133 0.14 9.13 -14.55
CA ASN A 133 -0.47 10.39 -14.99
C ASN A 133 -1.98 10.30 -15.22
N SER A 134 -2.55 9.10 -15.38
CA SER A 134 -3.99 8.92 -15.49
C SER A 134 -4.68 8.67 -14.15
N CYS A 135 -3.91 8.48 -13.08
CA CYS A 135 -4.41 8.30 -11.71
C CYS A 135 -4.50 9.61 -10.92
N SER A 136 -4.03 10.74 -11.48
CA SER A 136 -4.06 12.08 -10.87
C SER A 136 -5.42 12.77 -10.97
#